data_AF-S0FLY6-F1
#
_entry.id   AF-S0FLY6-F1
#
_cell.length_a   1.000
_cell.length_b   1.000
_cell.length_c   1.000
_cell.angle_alpha   90.00
_cell.angle_beta   90.00
_cell.angle_gamma   90.00
#
_symmetry.space_group_name_H-M   'P 1'
#
loop_
_entity.id
_entity.type
_entity.pdbx_description
1 polymer ?
#
loop_
_entity_poly.entity_id
_entity_poly.type
_entity_poly.pdbx_seq_one_letter_code
_entity_poly.pdbx_strand_id
1 'polypeptide(L)'
;MHKYGTVLELKKNSAIIMSEGFRYFYVKKRPGMYLGQKIMFLDEDIIKPTSAILKYSAVAACFVLIVLAVFLSRITLFDNDGTFAYVYLDINPSVQITIDKNNTVLDTSAVNSDADELLEGLDTKGMDLKDALKIIFEKSDKLGFFKDDTDNYVLISGVINPDSRLYKKIKLMRKQSFRNSSAP
;
A
#
# COMPACT_ATOMS: atom_id res chain seq x y z
N MET A 1 48.64 16.52 21.50
CA MET A 1 50.10 16.61 21.31
C MET A 1 50.40 17.89 20.53
N HIS A 2 51.46 18.64 20.85
CA HIS A 2 51.78 19.86 20.10
C HIS A 2 52.36 19.52 18.72
N LYS A 3 51.87 20.18 17.67
CA LYS A 3 52.38 20.05 16.30
C LYS A 3 52.78 21.42 15.77
N TYR A 4 53.79 21.43 14.90
CA TYR A 4 54.23 22.63 14.21
C TYR A 4 53.98 22.49 12.71
N GLY A 5 53.71 23.62 12.06
CA GLY A 5 53.60 23.68 10.61
C GLY A 5 53.54 25.10 10.09
N THR A 6 53.62 25.23 8.77
CA THR A 6 53.64 26.49 8.05
C THR A 6 52.27 26.78 7.45
N VAL A 7 51.76 28.01 7.62
CA VAL A 7 50.52 28.48 7.00
C VAL A 7 50.72 28.60 5.50
N LEU A 8 50.00 27.79 4.73
CA LEU A 8 50.03 27.81 3.26
C LEU A 8 48.90 28.63 2.65
N GLU A 9 47.73 28.61 3.28
CA GLU A 9 46.55 29.31 2.79
C GLU A 9 45.70 29.81 3.96
N LEU A 10 45.14 31.01 3.83
CA LEU A 10 44.17 31.57 4.77
C LEU A 10 42.80 31.66 4.12
N LYS A 11 41.82 30.96 4.69
CA LYS A 11 40.40 31.03 4.30
C LYS A 11 39.65 31.96 5.24
N LYS A 12 38.33 32.06 5.05
CA LYS A 12 37.44 32.91 5.87
C LYS A 12 37.51 32.52 7.36
N ASN A 13 37.28 31.24 7.68
CA ASN A 13 37.23 30.72 9.05
C ASN A 13 38.29 29.65 9.38
N SER A 14 39.14 29.32 8.41
CA SER A 14 40.16 28.27 8.56
C SER A 14 41.48 28.67 7.92
N ALA A 15 42.54 27.97 8.27
CA ALA A 15 43.84 28.04 7.63
C ALA A 15 44.30 26.64 7.23
N ILE A 16 45.01 26.52 6.11
CA ILE A 16 45.68 25.29 5.71
C ILE A 16 47.11 25.36 6.20
N ILE A 17 47.52 24.38 7.00
CA ILE A 17 48.87 24.26 7.55
C ILE A 17 49.54 23.02 6.99
N MET A 18 50.78 23.16 6.54
CA MET A 18 51.65 22.03 6.22
C MET A 18 52.58 21.74 7.39
N SER A 19 52.43 20.55 7.97
CA SER A 19 53.34 20.04 9.01
C SER A 19 54.70 19.66 8.42
N GLU A 20 55.71 19.51 9.29
CA GLU A 20 57.06 19.07 8.91
C GLU A 20 57.09 17.68 8.25
N GLY A 21 56.12 16.82 8.52
CA GLY A 21 55.93 15.54 7.85
C GLY A 21 55.15 15.62 6.54
N PHE A 22 55.10 16.78 5.88
CA PHE A 22 54.40 17.03 4.61
C PHE A 22 52.90 16.69 4.62
N ARG A 23 52.27 16.67 5.80
CA ARG A 23 50.81 16.52 5.94
C ARG A 23 50.14 17.88 6.04
N TYR A 24 48.99 17.99 5.39
CA TYR A 24 48.15 19.19 5.41
C TYR A 24 47.04 19.06 6.45
N PHE A 25 46.80 20.13 7.20
CA PHE A 25 45.75 20.21 8.20
C PHE A 25 44.92 21.47 7.99
N TYR A 26 43.60 21.33 8.05
CA TYR A 26 42.70 22.46 8.21
C TYR A 26 42.64 22.80 9.69
N VAL A 27 43.00 24.01 10.08
CA VAL A 27 42.85 24.48 11.46
C VAL A 27 41.96 25.70 11.54
N LYS A 28 41.41 25.97 12.74
CA LYS A 28 40.68 27.20 13.00
C LYS A 28 41.60 28.42 12.85
N LYS A 29 41.16 29.41 12.06
CA LYS A 29 41.90 30.66 11.89
C LYS A 29 41.91 31.44 13.19
N ARG A 30 43.08 31.94 13.59
CA ARG A 30 43.27 32.81 14.77
C ARG A 30 43.74 34.21 14.31
N PRO A 31 43.44 35.27 15.06
CA PRO A 31 43.99 36.60 14.80
C PRO A 31 45.52 36.55 14.76
N GLY A 32 46.14 37.29 13.84
CA GLY A 32 47.60 37.33 13.69
C GLY A 32 48.21 36.21 12.85
N MET A 33 47.40 35.30 12.27
CA MET A 33 47.90 34.35 11.28
C MET A 33 48.15 35.02 9.92
N TYR A 34 49.33 34.79 9.33
CA TYR A 34 49.69 35.25 7.99
C TYR A 34 50.36 34.13 7.16
N LEU A 35 50.36 34.28 5.83
CA LEU A 35 50.95 33.30 4.91
C LEU A 35 52.45 33.12 5.17
N GLY A 36 52.93 31.87 5.12
CA GLY A 36 54.33 31.52 5.37
C GLY A 36 54.73 31.47 6.85
N GLN A 37 53.84 31.85 7.78
CA GLN A 37 54.12 31.81 9.21
C GLN A 37 54.22 30.36 9.72
N LYS A 38 55.26 30.05 10.50
CA LYS A 38 55.32 28.80 11.28
C LYS A 38 54.54 28.97 12.58
N ILE A 39 53.58 28.09 12.83
CA ILE A 39 52.73 28.14 14.01
C ILE A 39 52.64 26.79 14.71
N MET A 40 52.37 26.83 16.01
CA MET A 40 52.03 25.67 16.82
C MET A 40 50.51 25.47 16.84
N PHE A 41 50.06 24.24 16.68
CA PHE A 41 48.64 23.86 16.77
C PHE A 41 48.46 22.52 17.47
N LEU A 42 47.28 22.32 18.04
CA LEU A 42 46.87 21.08 18.72
C LEU A 42 45.97 20.25 17.82
N ASP A 43 45.77 18.97 18.17
CA ASP A 43 44.81 18.11 17.48
C ASP A 43 43.36 18.65 17.56
N GLU A 44 43.07 19.40 18.62
CA GLU A 44 41.79 20.10 18.84
C GLU A 44 41.60 21.31 17.92
N ASP A 45 42.70 21.93 17.46
CA ASP A 45 42.64 23.03 16.50
C ASP A 45 42.28 22.54 15.10
N ILE A 46 42.41 21.22 14.83
CA ILE A 46 42.15 20.60 13.52
C ILE A 46 40.65 20.47 13.29
N ILE A 47 40.18 21.08 12.19
CA ILE A 47 38.80 20.96 11.72
C ILE A 47 38.62 19.57 11.13
N LYS A 48 37.88 18.71 11.84
CA LYS A 48 37.49 17.40 11.35
C LYS A 48 36.30 17.54 10.38
N PRO A 49 36.33 16.93 9.19
CA PRO A 49 35.17 16.89 8.32
C PRO A 49 34.08 16.06 9.02
N THR A 50 32.98 16.70 9.44
CA THR A 50 31.80 15.95 9.86
C THR A 50 31.01 15.59 8.63
N SER A 51 30.82 14.30 8.34
CA SER A 51 29.98 13.86 7.24
C SER A 51 28.51 14.20 7.55
N ALA A 52 27.97 15.18 6.84
CA ALA A 52 26.55 15.56 6.93
C ALA A 52 25.61 14.35 6.69
N ILE A 53 26.08 13.37 5.91
CA ILE A 53 25.40 12.10 5.62
C ILE A 53 25.00 11.34 6.90
N LEU A 54 25.88 11.27 7.91
CA LEU A 54 25.54 10.60 9.17
C LEU A 54 24.45 11.34 9.95
N LYS A 55 24.40 12.68 9.87
CA LYS A 55 23.43 13.50 10.63
C LYS A 55 21.99 13.29 10.16
N TYR A 56 21.78 13.01 8.88
CA TYR A 56 20.44 12.85 8.30
C TYR A 56 20.03 11.39 8.07
N SER A 57 20.94 10.44 8.29
CA SER A 57 20.68 8.99 8.08
C SER A 57 19.48 8.47 8.90
N ALA A 58 19.38 8.87 10.17
CA ALA A 58 18.27 8.46 11.03
C ALA A 58 16.92 9.03 10.57
N VAL A 59 16.90 10.30 10.12
CA VAL A 59 15.69 10.96 9.63
C VAL A 59 15.19 10.30 8.34
N ALA A 60 16.11 9.99 7.43
CA ALA A 60 15.77 9.28 6.19
C ALA A 60 15.22 7.87 6.45
N ALA A 61 15.82 7.12 7.39
CA ALA A 61 15.33 5.80 7.76
C ALA A 61 13.91 5.84 8.35
N CYS A 62 13.61 6.79 9.24
CA CYS A 62 12.27 6.97 9.80
C CYS A 62 11.25 7.31 8.71
N PHE A 63 11.61 8.17 7.74
CA PHE A 63 10.72 8.52 6.63
C PHE A 63 10.36 7.29 5.79
N VAL A 64 11.35 6.46 5.44
CA VAL A 64 11.11 5.21 4.68
C VAL A 64 10.19 4.26 5.45
N LEU A 65 10.40 4.10 6.77
CA LEU A 65 9.54 3.25 7.60
C LEU A 65 8.10 3.76 7.66
N ILE A 66 7.89 5.07 7.76
CA ILE A 66 6.55 5.66 7.76
C ILE A 66 5.86 5.44 6.41
N VAL A 67 6.56 5.69 5.30
CA VAL A 67 6.01 5.46 3.96
C VAL A 67 5.63 3.98 3.78
N LEU A 68 6.50 3.06 4.22
CA LEU A 68 6.24 1.63 4.15
C LEU A 68 5.06 1.22 5.03
N ALA A 69 4.96 1.75 6.25
CA ALA A 69 3.83 1.47 7.15
C ALA A 69 2.50 1.97 6.58
N VAL A 70 2.49 3.17 5.98
CA VAL A 70 1.30 3.69 5.28
C VAL A 70 0.93 2.81 4.08
N PHE A 71 1.91 2.43 3.26
CA PHE A 71 1.67 1.58 2.10
C PHE A 71 1.15 0.18 2.47
N LEU A 72 1.76 -0.47 3.47
CA LEU A 72 1.32 -1.76 3.99
C LEU A 72 -0.06 -1.66 4.65
N SER A 73 -0.34 -0.58 5.39
CA SER A 73 -1.65 -0.37 5.98
C SER A 73 -2.76 -0.27 4.93
N ARG A 74 -2.47 0.31 3.76
CA ARG A 74 -3.43 0.34 2.65
C ARG A 74 -3.73 -1.08 2.16
N ILE A 75 -2.70 -1.90 1.94
CA ILE A 75 -2.86 -3.29 1.50
C ILE A 75 -3.72 -4.10 2.48
N THR A 76 -3.50 -3.95 3.80
CA THR A 76 -4.26 -4.70 4.82
C THR A 76 -5.63 -4.10 5.15
N LEU A 77 -5.87 -2.81 4.88
CA LEU A 77 -7.15 -2.14 5.16
C LEU A 77 -8.17 -2.27 4.02
N PHE A 78 -7.74 -2.74 2.84
CA PHE A 78 -8.66 -3.14 1.76
C PHE A 78 -9.35 -4.49 2.04
N ASP A 79 -8.96 -5.21 3.09
CA ASP A 79 -9.72 -6.33 3.69
C ASP A 79 -10.82 -5.87 4.68
N ASN A 80 -11.31 -4.64 4.53
CA ASN A 80 -12.64 -4.31 5.06
C ASN A 80 -13.65 -4.83 4.05
N ASP A 81 -14.16 -6.06 4.27
CA ASP A 81 -15.23 -6.75 3.52
C ASP A 81 -16.22 -5.77 2.86
N GLY A 82 -15.85 -5.29 1.67
CA GLY A 82 -16.72 -4.52 0.80
C GLY A 82 -17.92 -5.36 0.35
N THR A 83 -17.83 -6.67 0.60
CA THR A 83 -18.83 -7.70 0.35
C THR A 83 -20.16 -7.37 1.01
N PHE A 84 -21.10 -6.99 0.16
CA PHE A 84 -22.46 -6.69 0.51
C PHE A 84 -23.35 -7.93 0.40
N ALA A 85 -23.22 -8.68 -0.69
CA ALA A 85 -24.02 -9.85 -0.96
C ALA A 85 -23.26 -10.84 -1.86
N TYR A 86 -23.75 -12.08 -1.84
CA TYR A 86 -23.37 -13.14 -2.75
C TYR A 86 -24.56 -13.44 -3.66
N VAL A 87 -24.31 -13.46 -4.97
CA VAL A 87 -25.30 -13.81 -5.99
C VAL A 87 -24.88 -15.14 -6.60
N TYR A 88 -25.76 -16.12 -6.59
CA TYR A 88 -25.54 -17.40 -7.24
C TYR A 88 -26.36 -17.45 -8.53
N LEU A 89 -25.72 -17.87 -9.61
CA LEU A 89 -26.32 -18.07 -10.92
C LEU A 89 -26.15 -19.55 -11.30
N ASP A 90 -27.26 -20.27 -11.38
CA ASP A 90 -27.29 -21.66 -11.82
C ASP A 90 -28.01 -21.75 -13.18
N ILE A 91 -27.21 -21.90 -14.24
CA ILE A 91 -27.62 -22.29 -15.59
C ILE A 91 -27.39 -23.80 -15.77
N ASN A 92 -26.57 -24.41 -14.90
CA ASN A 92 -25.77 -25.62 -15.17
C ASN A 92 -24.77 -25.33 -16.30
N PRO A 93 -23.92 -24.30 -16.09
CA PRO A 93 -23.03 -24.19 -14.93
C PRO A 93 -23.51 -23.34 -13.73
N SER A 94 -22.82 -23.47 -12.59
CA SER A 94 -23.12 -22.78 -11.32
C SER A 94 -22.00 -21.81 -10.92
N VAL A 95 -22.31 -20.52 -10.83
CA VAL A 95 -21.36 -19.43 -10.58
C VAL A 95 -21.77 -18.62 -9.35
N GLN A 96 -20.81 -18.26 -8.50
CA GLN A 96 -20.97 -17.32 -7.40
C GLN A 96 -20.32 -15.98 -7.76
N ILE A 97 -21.08 -14.90 -7.60
CA ILE A 97 -20.64 -13.52 -7.80
C ILE A 97 -20.71 -12.79 -6.46
N THR A 98 -19.58 -12.29 -6.01
CA THR A 98 -19.48 -11.48 -4.79
C THR A 98 -19.58 -10.01 -5.19
N ILE A 99 -20.50 -9.26 -4.58
CA ILE A 99 -20.75 -7.84 -4.94
C ILE A 99 -20.60 -6.91 -3.75
N ASP A 100 -20.30 -5.65 -4.03
CA ASP A 100 -20.35 -4.56 -3.08
C ASP A 100 -21.75 -3.90 -2.99
N LYS A 101 -21.89 -2.90 -2.12
CA LYS A 101 -23.15 -2.17 -1.89
C LYS A 101 -23.64 -1.37 -3.11
N ASN A 102 -22.78 -1.13 -4.10
CA ASN A 102 -23.08 -0.42 -5.33
C ASN A 102 -23.34 -1.39 -6.49
N ASN A 103 -23.49 -2.69 -6.20
CA ASN A 103 -23.58 -3.77 -7.18
C ASN A 103 -22.32 -3.95 -8.04
N THR A 104 -21.16 -3.45 -7.58
CA THR A 104 -19.89 -3.70 -8.25
C THR A 104 -19.37 -5.08 -7.89
N VAL A 105 -18.98 -5.87 -8.90
CA VAL A 105 -18.41 -7.20 -8.72
C VAL A 105 -17.03 -7.10 -8.07
N LEU A 106 -16.89 -7.75 -6.92
CA LEU A 106 -15.64 -7.89 -6.19
C LEU A 106 -14.87 -9.15 -6.60
N ASP A 107 -15.61 -10.23 -6.89
CA ASP A 107 -15.08 -11.53 -7.27
C ASP A 107 -16.14 -12.39 -7.96
N THR A 108 -15.71 -13.33 -8.81
CA THR A 108 -16.55 -14.35 -9.43
C THR A 108 -15.85 -15.70 -9.36
N SER A 109 -16.55 -16.72 -8.86
CA SER A 109 -15.98 -18.05 -8.61
C SER A 109 -16.90 -19.17 -9.10
N ALA A 110 -16.28 -20.27 -9.54
CA ALA A 110 -16.98 -21.48 -9.94
C ALA A 110 -17.51 -22.22 -8.71
N VAL A 111 -18.78 -22.62 -8.74
CA VAL A 111 -19.41 -23.45 -7.70
C VAL A 111 -19.41 -24.93 -8.11
N ASN A 112 -19.42 -25.22 -9.41
CA ASN A 112 -19.28 -26.56 -9.97
C ASN A 112 -18.20 -26.61 -11.07
N SER A 113 -17.78 -27.82 -11.47
CA SER A 113 -16.73 -28.03 -12.47
C SER A 113 -17.05 -27.44 -13.84
N ASP A 114 -18.32 -27.47 -14.25
CA ASP A 114 -18.74 -26.94 -15.55
C ASP A 114 -18.56 -25.41 -15.61
N ALA A 115 -18.54 -24.75 -14.44
CA ALA A 115 -18.33 -23.31 -14.36
C ALA A 115 -16.85 -22.92 -14.52
N ASP A 116 -15.91 -23.86 -14.36
CA ASP A 116 -14.48 -23.56 -14.57
C ASP A 116 -14.23 -23.16 -16.02
N GLU A 117 -14.78 -23.90 -16.99
CA GLU A 117 -14.69 -23.57 -18.42
C GLU A 117 -15.42 -22.24 -18.74
N LEU A 118 -16.60 -22.04 -18.14
CA LEU A 118 -17.36 -20.81 -18.29
C LEU A 118 -16.60 -19.59 -17.75
N LEU A 119 -15.83 -19.72 -16.68
CA LEU A 119 -15.09 -18.60 -16.09
C LEU A 119 -13.66 -18.44 -16.63
N GLU A 120 -13.15 -19.40 -17.41
CA GLU A 120 -11.79 -19.33 -17.96
C GLU A 120 -11.60 -18.06 -18.83
N GLY A 121 -10.60 -17.25 -18.48
CA GLY A 121 -10.29 -16.00 -19.19
C GLY A 121 -11.34 -14.90 -19.06
N LEU A 122 -12.34 -15.06 -18.18
CA LEU A 122 -13.38 -14.07 -17.94
C LEU A 122 -12.96 -13.15 -16.78
N ASP A 123 -12.80 -11.85 -17.05
CA ASP A 123 -12.57 -10.84 -16.01
C ASP A 123 -13.83 -9.99 -15.82
N THR A 124 -14.56 -10.28 -14.74
CA THR A 124 -15.75 -9.51 -14.36
C THR A 124 -15.48 -8.54 -13.21
N LYS A 125 -14.26 -8.51 -12.65
CA LYS A 125 -13.98 -7.75 -11.44
C LYS A 125 -14.06 -6.25 -11.71
N GLY A 126 -14.77 -5.52 -10.86
CA GLY A 126 -15.01 -4.08 -11.01
C GLY A 126 -16.15 -3.71 -11.97
N MET A 127 -16.80 -4.68 -12.62
CA MET A 127 -17.99 -4.44 -13.44
C MET A 127 -19.24 -4.23 -12.59
N ASP A 128 -20.26 -3.58 -13.13
CA ASP A 128 -21.61 -3.65 -12.57
C ASP A 128 -22.16 -5.08 -12.69
N LEU A 129 -22.87 -5.55 -11.66
CA LEU A 129 -23.45 -6.90 -11.61
C LEU A 129 -24.26 -7.23 -12.87
N LYS A 130 -25.02 -6.26 -13.40
CA LYS A 130 -25.84 -6.48 -14.59
C LYS A 130 -24.98 -6.77 -15.82
N ASP A 131 -23.88 -6.06 -15.97
CA ASP A 131 -22.95 -6.24 -17.09
C ASP A 131 -22.18 -7.56 -16.96
N ALA A 132 -21.74 -7.89 -15.74
CA ALA A 132 -21.10 -9.18 -15.45
C ALA A 132 -22.04 -10.36 -15.76
N LEU A 133 -23.30 -10.30 -15.30
CA LEU A 133 -24.31 -11.29 -15.62
C LEU A 133 -24.49 -11.41 -17.14
N LYS A 134 -24.66 -10.28 -17.85
CA LYS A 134 -24.82 -10.29 -19.30
C LYS A 134 -23.67 -11.02 -20.01
N ILE A 135 -22.42 -10.75 -19.62
CA ILE A 135 -21.27 -11.41 -20.24
C ILE A 135 -21.23 -12.91 -19.90
N ILE A 136 -21.57 -13.28 -18.66
CA ILE A 136 -21.67 -14.70 -18.27
C ILE A 136 -22.75 -15.42 -19.08
N PHE A 137 -23.92 -14.79 -19.26
CA PHE A 137 -24.99 -15.32 -20.11
C PHE A 137 -24.54 -15.48 -21.58
N GLU A 138 -23.94 -14.45 -22.16
CA GLU A 138 -23.45 -14.48 -23.55
C GLU A 138 -22.36 -15.54 -23.76
N LYS A 139 -21.47 -15.72 -22.77
CA LYS A 139 -20.45 -16.77 -22.84
C LYS A 139 -21.08 -18.15 -22.65
N SER A 140 -22.09 -18.28 -21.78
CA SER A 140 -22.81 -19.54 -21.57
C SER A 140 -23.51 -20.02 -22.84
N ASP A 141 -24.14 -19.09 -23.57
CA ASP A 141 -24.76 -19.34 -24.87
C ASP A 141 -23.74 -19.80 -25.92
N LYS A 142 -22.61 -19.11 -26.03
CA LYS A 142 -21.52 -19.47 -26.95
C LYS A 142 -20.92 -20.85 -26.66
N LEU A 143 -20.91 -21.28 -25.41
CA LEU A 143 -20.43 -22.60 -24.98
C LEU A 143 -21.50 -23.69 -25.13
N GLY A 144 -22.73 -23.35 -25.54
CA GLY A 144 -23.80 -24.31 -25.80
C GLY A 144 -24.50 -24.82 -24.54
N PHE A 145 -24.44 -24.07 -23.44
CA PHE A 145 -25.19 -24.42 -22.22
C PHE A 145 -26.69 -24.16 -22.35
N PHE A 146 -27.10 -23.33 -23.32
CA PHE A 146 -28.49 -23.18 -23.72
C PHE A 146 -28.82 -24.08 -24.91
N LYS A 147 -29.99 -24.72 -24.87
CA LYS A 147 -30.49 -25.61 -25.92
C LYS A 147 -31.59 -24.91 -26.71
N ASP A 148 -31.57 -25.01 -28.03
CA ASP A 148 -32.56 -24.37 -28.91
C ASP A 148 -33.93 -25.07 -28.92
N ASP A 149 -33.98 -26.35 -28.55
CA ASP A 149 -35.13 -27.23 -28.73
C ASP A 149 -35.88 -27.55 -27.43
N THR A 150 -35.43 -26.99 -26.30
CA THR A 150 -35.97 -27.26 -24.98
C THR A 150 -36.00 -25.99 -24.11
N ASP A 151 -36.85 -26.01 -23.09
CA ASP A 151 -36.91 -24.92 -22.13
C ASP A 151 -35.58 -24.84 -21.36
N ASN A 152 -34.96 -23.66 -21.40
CA ASN A 152 -33.77 -23.34 -20.62
C ASN A 152 -34.19 -22.69 -19.30
N TYR A 153 -33.72 -23.24 -18.17
CA TYR A 153 -33.99 -22.71 -16.85
C TYR A 153 -32.74 -22.03 -16.30
N VAL A 154 -32.94 -20.85 -15.72
CA VAL A 154 -31.88 -20.13 -15.03
C VAL A 154 -32.37 -19.73 -13.65
N LEU A 155 -31.61 -20.12 -12.63
CA LEU A 155 -31.87 -19.74 -11.25
C LEU A 155 -30.88 -18.65 -10.84
N ILE A 156 -31.42 -17.57 -10.28
CA ILE A 156 -30.63 -16.50 -9.65
C ILE A 156 -31.07 -16.42 -8.20
N SER A 157 -30.12 -16.55 -7.28
CA SER A 157 -30.37 -16.38 -5.85
C SER A 157 -29.37 -15.40 -5.24
N GLY A 158 -29.77 -14.72 -4.18
CA GLY A 158 -28.95 -13.69 -3.54
C GLY A 158 -29.02 -13.78 -2.03
N VAL A 159 -27.87 -13.69 -1.37
CA VAL A 159 -27.75 -13.70 0.10
C VAL A 159 -26.94 -12.50 0.55
N ILE A 160 -27.52 -11.67 1.42
CA ILE A 160 -26.82 -10.53 2.03
C ILE A 160 -25.78 -11.08 3.00
N ASN A 161 -24.56 -10.54 2.94
CA ASN A 161 -23.47 -10.88 3.85
C ASN A 161 -23.90 -10.65 5.32
N PRO A 162 -23.98 -11.70 6.17
CA PRO A 162 -24.39 -11.58 7.57
C PRO A 162 -23.47 -10.66 8.40
N ASP A 163 -22.22 -10.52 7.99
CA ASP A 163 -21.24 -9.70 8.71
C ASP A 163 -21.30 -8.22 8.32
N SER A 164 -22.00 -7.88 7.25
CA SER A 164 -22.19 -6.50 6.83
C SER A 164 -22.90 -5.67 7.91
N ARG A 165 -22.47 -4.40 8.06
CA ARG A 165 -23.12 -3.45 8.98
C ARG A 165 -24.61 -3.29 8.68
N LEU A 166 -24.99 -3.36 7.40
CA LEU A 166 -26.39 -3.25 6.99
C LEU A 166 -27.20 -4.45 7.51
N TYR A 167 -26.72 -5.68 7.34
CA TYR A 167 -27.39 -6.87 7.85
C TYR A 167 -27.60 -6.78 9.37
N LYS A 168 -26.56 -6.40 10.12
CA LYS A 168 -26.63 -6.20 11.58
C LYS A 168 -27.69 -5.15 11.95
N LYS A 169 -27.75 -4.02 11.22
CA LYS A 169 -28.77 -2.98 11.41
C LYS A 169 -30.19 -3.49 11.11
N ILE A 170 -30.40 -4.19 10.00
CA ILE A 170 -31.70 -4.77 9.62
C ILE A 170 -32.15 -5.80 10.67
N LYS A 171 -31.25 -6.67 11.13
CA LYS A 171 -31.52 -7.68 12.17
C LYS A 171 -31.93 -7.03 13.50
N LEU A 172 -31.28 -5.94 13.89
CA LEU A 172 -31.64 -5.16 15.08
C LEU A 172 -33.02 -4.49 14.94
N MET A 173 -33.30 -3.86 13.80
CA MET A 173 -34.60 -3.22 13.53
C MET A 173 -35.74 -4.24 13.56
N ARG A 174 -35.56 -5.42 12.94
CA ARG A 174 -36.52 -6.53 13.02
C ARG A 174 -36.75 -6.95 14.47
N LYS A 175 -35.70 -7.18 15.25
CA LYS A 175 -35.82 -7.59 16.67
C LYS A 175 -36.58 -6.56 17.52
N GLN A 176 -36.38 -5.27 17.27
CA GLN A 176 -37.12 -4.21 17.97
C GLN A 176 -38.59 -4.15 17.55
N SER A 177 -38.88 -4.28 16.25
CA SER A 177 -40.26 -4.31 15.74
C SER A 177 -41.05 -5.48 16.32
N PHE A 178 -40.47 -6.68 16.36
CA PHE A 178 -41.10 -7.84 17.00
C PHE A 178 -41.32 -7.63 18.51
N ARG A 179 -40.36 -7.00 19.20
CA ARG A 179 -40.51 -6.73 20.64
C ARG A 179 -41.61 -5.70 20.93
N ASN A 180 -41.78 -4.71 20.06
CA ASN A 180 -42.82 -3.68 20.20
C ASN A 180 -44.21 -4.19 19.79
N SER A 181 -44.31 -5.17 18.89
CA SER A 181 -45.58 -5.82 18.51
C SER A 181 -46.03 -6.92 19.48
N SER A 182 -45.16 -7.31 20.42
CA SER A 182 -45.44 -8.35 21.44
C SER A 182 -45.70 -7.76 22.83
N ALA A 183 -45.67 -6.44 22.97
CA ALA A 183 -46.02 -5.76 24.22
C ALA A 183 -47.55 -5.60 24.27
N PRO A 184 -48.21 -6.07 25.35
CA PRO A 184 -49.65 -5.96 25.54
C PRO A 184 -50.12 -4.51 25.73
#